data_AF-A0A7S3P733-F1
#
_entry.id   AF-A0A7S3P733-F1
#
_cell.length_a   1.000
_cell.length_b   1.000
_cell.length_c   1.000
_cell.angle_alpha   90.00
_cell.angle_beta   90.00
_cell.angle_gamma   90.00
#
_symmetry.space_group_name_H-M   'P 1'
#
loop_
_entity.id
_entity.type
_entity.pdbx_description
1 polymer ?
#
loop_
_entity_poly.entity_id
_entity_poly.type
_entity_poly.pdbx_seq_one_letter_code
_entity_poly.pdbx_strand_id
1 'polypeptide(L)'
;MADTDDDVIPSGLAEAPKYPWFQRPAPSVHVTFGLALVSFLLACSFYGRRVGTLRDKFGTEHFQGSLRVCALISAYMDNYGYPRFATLKLVTKSLLFLGLLQLHFHKGFWIMWAILVLESSLDTIRVVLAYQNCGSITKVTALSEEEARDMRASTTLDPTNVYEDLTRPKSIAVMVFLVQTLLIGLVMDDTYQTTTRTCFNGKDGCAMLTSLGSYTLYLMGTFMASVFYVGPRNSYGQKEQNPTFWLKLFLMSKEQASMLTWIDPVTETSHTVQLRKMDWRIWLRFTLSYIVNGIGFHFLLHVLPIQVAGQSTIIGVVFRAIGMIYLADLDDSAGSKMTLVSLTTTSGQGPSTTEGETELVNGHYYGSRDNATAIEEAKQQIIDKAVEDVRAQMQVLMREGTGGMTAMPLGSSRRTPKLVNITNALLASAAAAKRKKNDENSPLVV
;
A
#
# COMPACT_ATOMS: atom_id res chain seq x y z
N MET A 1 -19.10 42.28 -58.00
CA MET A 1 -19.32 41.26 -56.96
C MET A 1 -18.81 39.97 -57.55
N ALA A 2 -17.58 39.63 -57.23
CA ALA A 2 -16.91 38.42 -57.68
C ALA A 2 -16.93 37.46 -56.48
N ASP A 3 -17.62 36.34 -56.63
CA ASP A 3 -17.52 35.21 -55.72
C ASP A 3 -16.10 34.67 -55.81
N THR A 4 -15.33 34.85 -54.73
CA THR A 4 -14.10 34.12 -54.51
C THR A 4 -14.49 32.72 -54.03
N ASP A 5 -14.40 31.74 -54.93
CA ASP A 5 -14.32 30.33 -54.60
C ASP A 5 -13.14 30.14 -53.65
N ASP A 6 -13.44 30.00 -52.35
CA ASP A 6 -12.48 29.53 -51.37
C ASP A 6 -12.15 28.08 -51.72
N ASP A 7 -10.91 27.86 -52.19
CA ASP A 7 -10.31 26.55 -52.39
C ASP A 7 -10.45 25.72 -51.11
N VAL A 8 -11.47 24.86 -51.09
CA VAL A 8 -11.59 23.76 -50.14
C VAL A 8 -10.45 22.80 -50.44
N ILE A 9 -9.29 23.03 -49.79
CA ILE A 9 -8.23 22.04 -49.71
C ILE A 9 -8.89 20.76 -49.20
N PRO A 10 -8.89 19.64 -49.96
CA PRO A 10 -9.51 18.40 -49.52
C PRO A 10 -8.79 17.95 -48.25
N SER A 11 -9.43 18.27 -47.13
CA SER A 11 -9.02 17.85 -45.82
C SER A 11 -9.15 16.33 -45.78
N GLY A 12 -8.01 15.66 -45.61
CA GLY A 12 -8.01 14.30 -45.10
C GLY A 12 -7.64 13.23 -46.11
N LEU A 13 -6.38 13.22 -46.54
CA LEU A 13 -5.64 11.97 -46.42
C LEU A 13 -5.55 11.66 -44.92
N ALA A 14 -6.59 11.02 -44.38
CA ALA A 14 -6.60 10.55 -43.01
C ALA A 14 -5.36 9.67 -42.83
N GLU A 15 -4.36 10.17 -42.11
CA GLU A 15 -3.14 9.43 -41.85
C GLU A 15 -3.53 8.04 -41.35
N ALA A 16 -3.03 7.02 -42.03
CA ALA A 16 -3.29 5.65 -41.65
C ALA A 16 -2.92 5.48 -40.17
N PRO A 17 -3.78 4.84 -39.36
CA PRO A 17 -3.55 4.76 -37.93
C PRO A 17 -2.19 4.12 -37.65
N LYS A 18 -1.35 4.82 -36.89
CA LYS A 18 0.03 4.42 -36.58
C LYS A 18 0.14 3.01 -35.99
N TYR A 19 -0.92 2.49 -35.38
CA TYR A 19 -1.00 1.15 -34.76
C TYR A 19 -2.31 0.42 -35.13
N PRO A 20 -2.39 -0.22 -36.30
CA PRO A 20 -3.64 -0.85 -36.77
C PRO A 20 -4.09 -2.03 -35.91
N TRP A 21 -3.15 -2.74 -35.26
CA TRP A 21 -3.48 -3.85 -34.36
C TRP A 21 -4.22 -3.39 -33.09
N PHE A 22 -3.99 -2.15 -32.64
CA PHE A 22 -4.58 -1.60 -31.42
C PHE A 22 -6.10 -1.35 -31.55
N GLN A 23 -6.56 -1.18 -32.79
CA GLN A 23 -7.95 -0.95 -33.16
C GLN A 23 -8.73 -2.24 -33.45
N ARG A 24 -8.05 -3.40 -33.47
CA ARG A 24 -8.75 -4.69 -33.59
C ARG A 24 -9.78 -4.82 -32.47
N PRO A 25 -10.91 -5.53 -32.68
CA PRO A 25 -11.88 -5.76 -31.62
C PRO A 25 -11.22 -6.48 -30.44
N ALA A 26 -11.59 -6.11 -29.22
CA ALA A 26 -11.20 -6.82 -28.01
C ALA A 26 -11.72 -8.27 -28.06
N PRO A 27 -11.13 -9.19 -27.28
CA PRO A 27 -11.72 -10.51 -27.06
C PRO A 27 -13.18 -10.40 -26.64
N SER A 28 -14.01 -11.35 -27.08
CA SER A 28 -15.41 -11.39 -26.70
C SER A 28 -15.55 -11.55 -25.19
N VAL A 29 -16.64 -11.02 -24.64
CA VAL A 29 -16.94 -11.06 -23.21
C VAL A 29 -16.89 -12.51 -22.66
N HIS A 30 -17.33 -13.48 -23.46
CA HIS A 30 -17.29 -14.91 -23.09
C HIS A 30 -15.87 -15.42 -22.88
N VAL A 31 -14.90 -14.97 -23.67
CA VAL A 31 -13.49 -15.32 -23.48
C VAL A 31 -12.98 -14.72 -22.17
N THR A 32 -13.28 -13.45 -21.90
CA THR A 32 -12.91 -12.77 -20.65
C THR A 32 -13.47 -13.50 -19.42
N PHE A 33 -14.75 -13.86 -19.42
CA PHE A 33 -15.36 -14.64 -18.33
C PHE A 33 -14.82 -16.06 -18.24
N GLY A 34 -14.50 -16.71 -19.35
CA GLY A 34 -13.84 -18.01 -19.37
C GLY A 34 -12.49 -17.97 -18.65
N LEU A 35 -11.67 -16.95 -18.95
CA LEU A 35 -10.39 -16.72 -18.27
C LEU A 35 -10.58 -16.40 -16.78
N ALA A 36 -11.59 -15.59 -16.43
CA ALA A 36 -11.95 -15.29 -15.05
C ALA A 36 -12.34 -16.56 -14.28
N LEU A 37 -13.16 -17.44 -14.88
CA LEU A 37 -13.60 -18.70 -14.27
C LEU A 37 -12.43 -19.66 -14.03
N VAL A 38 -11.54 -19.83 -15.01
CA VAL A 38 -10.33 -20.66 -14.85
C VAL A 38 -9.45 -20.12 -13.73
N SER A 39 -9.22 -18.81 -13.70
CA SER A 39 -8.43 -18.15 -12.64
C SER A 39 -9.09 -18.27 -11.27
N PHE A 40 -10.42 -18.18 -11.21
CA PHE A 40 -11.21 -18.36 -10.00
C PHE A 40 -11.10 -19.78 -9.44
N LEU A 41 -11.23 -20.81 -10.27
CA LEU A 41 -11.05 -22.21 -9.83
C LEU A 41 -9.66 -22.44 -9.26
N LEU A 42 -8.62 -21.89 -9.90
CA LEU A 42 -7.26 -21.91 -9.36
C LEU A 42 -7.20 -21.17 -8.02
N ALA A 43 -7.77 -19.97 -7.91
CA ALA A 43 -7.79 -19.19 -6.67
C ALA A 43 -8.49 -19.96 -5.55
N CYS A 44 -9.62 -20.62 -5.81
CA CYS A 44 -10.33 -21.47 -4.86
C CYS A 44 -9.47 -22.65 -4.38
N SER A 45 -8.71 -23.29 -5.28
CA SER A 45 -7.79 -24.37 -4.90
C SER A 45 -6.67 -23.86 -3.97
N PHE A 46 -6.06 -22.71 -4.28
CA PHE A 46 -5.05 -22.10 -3.42
C PHE A 46 -5.65 -21.67 -2.07
N TYR A 47 -6.83 -21.07 -2.06
CA TYR A 47 -7.54 -20.70 -0.85
C TYR A 47 -7.85 -21.92 0.03
N GLY A 48 -8.36 -23.01 -0.55
CA GLY A 48 -8.62 -24.26 0.18
C GLY A 48 -7.37 -24.84 0.84
N ARG A 49 -6.23 -24.80 0.14
CA ARG A 49 -4.93 -25.20 0.73
C ARG A 49 -4.54 -24.31 1.92
N ARG A 50 -4.71 -23.00 1.80
CA ARG A 50 -4.42 -22.04 2.89
C ARG A 50 -5.30 -22.28 4.11
N VAL A 51 -6.60 -22.47 3.90
CA VAL A 51 -7.54 -22.82 4.98
C VAL A 51 -7.15 -24.14 5.64
N GLY A 52 -6.74 -25.14 4.85
CA GLY A 52 -6.19 -26.41 5.36
C GLY A 52 -5.00 -26.19 6.28
N THR A 53 -3.99 -25.42 5.85
CA THR A 53 -2.81 -25.10 6.66
C THR A 53 -3.17 -24.39 7.96
N LEU A 54 -4.11 -23.44 7.95
CA LEU A 54 -4.56 -22.77 9.18
C LEU A 54 -5.29 -23.74 10.10
N ARG A 55 -6.18 -24.58 9.56
CA ARG A 55 -6.89 -25.61 10.33
C ARG A 55 -5.91 -26.58 11.01
N ASP A 56 -4.89 -27.02 10.29
CA ASP A 56 -3.87 -27.92 10.81
C ASP A 56 -3.00 -27.23 11.89
N LYS A 57 -2.75 -25.92 11.75
CA LYS A 57 -2.03 -25.10 12.74
C LYS A 57 -2.80 -24.94 14.06
N PHE A 58 -4.12 -24.72 14.00
CA PHE A 58 -4.94 -24.50 15.20
C PHE A 58 -5.45 -25.80 15.84
N GLY A 59 -5.41 -26.92 15.11
CA GLY A 59 -6.06 -28.17 15.51
C GLY A 59 -7.56 -28.16 15.17
N THR A 60 -8.08 -29.32 14.80
CA THR A 60 -9.47 -29.49 14.33
C THR A 60 -10.52 -29.15 15.39
N GLU A 61 -10.20 -29.36 16.66
CA GLU A 61 -11.12 -29.10 17.79
C GLU A 61 -11.30 -27.61 18.07
N HIS A 62 -10.23 -26.82 17.95
CA HIS A 62 -10.28 -25.37 18.18
C HIS A 62 -10.82 -24.59 16.98
N PHE A 63 -10.87 -25.20 15.78
CA PHE A 63 -11.31 -24.54 14.55
C PHE A 63 -12.84 -24.46 14.41
N GLN A 64 -13.52 -23.88 15.40
CA GLN A 64 -14.98 -23.73 15.44
C GLN A 64 -15.42 -22.28 15.69
N GLY A 65 -16.71 -22.00 15.46
CA GLY A 65 -17.35 -20.72 15.76
C GLY A 65 -16.69 -19.51 15.09
N SER A 66 -16.47 -18.45 15.88
CA SER A 66 -15.87 -17.19 15.45
C SER A 66 -14.41 -17.31 15.02
N LEU A 67 -13.63 -18.20 15.65
CA LEU A 67 -12.23 -18.44 15.27
C LEU A 67 -12.14 -19.01 13.85
N ARG A 68 -13.04 -19.93 13.49
CA ARG A 68 -13.16 -20.43 12.11
C ARG A 68 -13.45 -19.30 11.12
N VAL A 69 -14.38 -18.40 11.44
CA VAL A 69 -14.72 -17.26 10.57
C VAL A 69 -13.52 -16.33 10.41
N CYS A 70 -12.84 -15.95 11.49
CA CYS A 70 -11.63 -15.14 11.43
C CYS A 70 -10.53 -15.82 10.59
N ALA A 71 -10.32 -17.12 10.75
CA ALA A 71 -9.31 -17.85 9.98
C ALA A 71 -9.66 -17.96 8.49
N LEU A 72 -10.94 -18.11 8.13
CA LEU A 72 -11.39 -18.07 6.73
C LEU A 72 -11.15 -16.69 6.12
N ILE A 73 -11.51 -15.63 6.84
CA ILE A 73 -11.25 -14.25 6.41
C ILE A 73 -9.75 -14.02 6.24
N SER A 74 -8.93 -14.42 7.21
CA SER A 74 -7.46 -14.30 7.15
C SER A 74 -6.85 -15.07 6.00
N ALA A 75 -7.29 -16.30 5.73
CA ALA A 75 -6.84 -17.07 4.57
C ALA A 75 -7.13 -16.36 3.23
N TYR A 76 -8.17 -15.52 3.20
CA TYR A 76 -8.57 -14.76 2.02
C TYR A 76 -7.91 -13.38 1.92
N MET A 77 -7.82 -12.65 3.03
CA MET A 77 -7.32 -11.26 3.09
C MET A 77 -5.81 -11.18 3.22
N ASP A 78 -5.19 -12.02 4.05
CA ASP A 78 -3.77 -11.89 4.35
C ASP A 78 -2.94 -12.27 3.13
N ASN A 79 -2.06 -11.38 2.68
CA ASN A 79 -1.17 -11.63 1.54
C ASN A 79 0.15 -12.29 1.97
N TYR A 80 0.43 -12.32 3.28
CA TYR A 80 1.67 -12.84 3.86
C TYR A 80 1.90 -14.32 3.55
N GLY A 81 3.12 -14.63 3.10
CA GLY A 81 3.56 -15.99 2.78
C GLY A 81 3.04 -16.57 1.46
N TYR A 82 2.06 -15.94 0.79
CA TYR A 82 1.44 -16.47 -0.42
C TYR A 82 1.21 -15.40 -1.51
N PRO A 83 2.27 -14.73 -2.00
CA PRO A 83 2.15 -13.68 -3.04
C PRO A 83 1.45 -14.20 -4.31
N ARG A 84 1.63 -15.48 -4.65
CA ARG A 84 0.95 -16.12 -5.78
C ARG A 84 -0.57 -16.12 -5.65
N PHE A 85 -1.09 -16.36 -4.45
CA PHE A 85 -2.54 -16.32 -4.21
C PHE A 85 -3.07 -14.88 -4.28
N ALA A 86 -2.34 -13.92 -3.71
CA ALA A 86 -2.69 -12.51 -3.77
C ALA A 86 -2.78 -12.00 -5.22
N THR A 87 -1.75 -12.25 -6.04
CA THR A 87 -1.76 -11.91 -7.46
C THR A 87 -2.90 -12.61 -8.20
N LEU A 88 -3.10 -13.92 -7.98
CA LEU A 88 -4.15 -14.68 -8.65
C LEU A 88 -5.56 -14.17 -8.27
N LYS A 89 -5.78 -13.83 -6.99
CA LYS A 89 -7.02 -13.21 -6.50
C LYS A 89 -7.29 -11.89 -7.23
N LEU A 90 -6.28 -11.01 -7.31
CA LEU A 90 -6.42 -9.71 -7.97
C LEU A 90 -6.70 -9.86 -9.47
N VAL A 91 -5.92 -10.70 -10.16
CA VAL A 91 -6.10 -10.98 -11.60
C VAL A 91 -7.50 -11.57 -11.87
N THR A 92 -7.96 -12.51 -11.05
CA THR A 92 -9.30 -13.11 -11.17
C THR A 92 -10.39 -12.04 -11.11
N LYS A 93 -10.32 -11.14 -10.11
CA LYS A 93 -11.28 -10.04 -9.98
C LYS A 93 -11.20 -9.05 -11.13
N SER A 94 -9.99 -8.67 -11.54
CA SER A 94 -9.81 -7.78 -12.69
C SER A 94 -10.39 -8.35 -13.97
N LEU A 95 -10.25 -9.66 -14.22
CA LEU A 95 -10.90 -10.32 -15.36
C LEU A 95 -12.42 -10.35 -15.22
N LEU A 96 -12.94 -10.64 -14.02
CA LEU A 96 -14.37 -10.61 -13.75
C LEU A 96 -14.95 -9.20 -13.98
N PHE A 97 -14.30 -8.17 -13.44
CA PHE A 97 -14.68 -6.76 -13.61
C PHE A 97 -14.56 -6.32 -15.06
N LEU A 98 -13.51 -6.72 -15.77
CA LEU A 98 -13.37 -6.48 -17.20
C LEU A 98 -14.56 -7.04 -17.99
N GLY A 99 -14.96 -8.28 -17.72
CA GLY A 99 -16.14 -8.89 -18.35
C GLY A 99 -17.44 -8.14 -18.02
N LEU A 100 -17.64 -7.74 -16.77
CA LEU A 100 -18.81 -6.95 -16.35
C LEU A 100 -18.85 -5.57 -17.01
N LEU A 101 -17.70 -4.89 -17.10
CA LEU A 101 -17.57 -3.58 -17.74
C LEU A 101 -17.79 -3.68 -19.25
N GLN A 102 -17.33 -4.75 -19.90
CA GLN A 102 -17.59 -5.02 -21.32
C GLN A 102 -19.08 -5.30 -21.61
N LEU A 103 -19.81 -5.94 -20.69
CA LEU A 103 -21.25 -6.16 -20.84
C LEU A 103 -22.04 -4.85 -20.71
N HIS A 104 -21.81 -4.13 -19.61
CA HIS A 104 -22.56 -2.92 -19.30
C HIS A 104 -21.78 -2.06 -18.32
N PHE A 105 -20.98 -1.12 -18.84
CA PHE A 105 -20.01 -0.33 -18.08
C PHE A 105 -20.55 0.19 -16.73
N HIS A 106 -21.64 0.98 -16.71
CA HIS A 106 -22.16 1.55 -15.46
C HIS A 106 -22.62 0.51 -14.44
N LYS A 107 -23.35 -0.54 -14.87
CA LYS A 107 -23.80 -1.61 -13.97
C LYS A 107 -22.61 -2.42 -13.46
N GLY A 108 -21.66 -2.72 -14.35
CA GLY A 108 -20.42 -3.41 -13.98
C GLY A 108 -19.58 -2.63 -12.97
N PHE A 109 -19.50 -1.30 -13.12
CA PHE A 109 -18.81 -0.42 -12.19
C PHE A 109 -19.47 -0.40 -10.80
N TRP A 110 -20.80 -0.32 -10.73
CA TRP A 110 -21.53 -0.41 -9.46
C TRP A 110 -21.39 -1.78 -8.78
N ILE A 111 -21.44 -2.87 -9.55
CA ILE A 111 -21.20 -4.23 -9.03
C ILE A 111 -19.77 -4.35 -8.49
N MET A 112 -18.78 -3.84 -9.22
CA MET A 112 -17.39 -3.78 -8.77
C MET A 112 -17.27 -3.03 -7.44
N TRP A 113 -17.87 -1.84 -7.33
CA TRP A 113 -17.89 -1.05 -6.10
C TRP A 113 -18.50 -1.82 -4.91
N ALA A 114 -19.66 -2.44 -5.10
CA ALA A 114 -20.32 -3.21 -4.05
C ALA A 114 -19.46 -4.39 -3.58
N ILE A 115 -18.83 -5.13 -4.51
CA ILE A 115 -17.94 -6.25 -4.18
C ILE A 115 -16.74 -5.77 -3.36
N LEU A 116 -16.13 -4.64 -3.74
CA LEU A 116 -14.94 -4.11 -3.05
C LEU A 116 -15.27 -3.55 -1.66
N VAL A 117 -16.44 -2.94 -1.47
CA VAL A 117 -16.93 -2.54 -0.14
C VAL A 117 -17.15 -3.75 0.75
N LEU A 118 -17.80 -4.80 0.22
CA LEU A 118 -18.04 -6.05 0.97
C LEU A 118 -16.74 -6.74 1.36
N GLU A 119 -15.77 -6.78 0.44
CA GLU A 119 -14.46 -7.36 0.72
C GLU A 119 -13.69 -6.56 1.78
N SER A 120 -13.66 -5.24 1.65
CA SER A 120 -12.98 -4.38 2.64
C SER A 120 -13.62 -4.53 4.03
N SER A 121 -14.94 -4.75 4.09
CA SER A 121 -15.66 -5.01 5.35
C SER A 121 -15.16 -6.27 6.06
N LEU A 122 -14.58 -7.25 5.36
CA LEU A 122 -14.12 -8.50 5.96
C LEU A 122 -13.01 -8.26 6.99
N ASP A 123 -12.07 -7.34 6.75
CA ASP A 123 -11.02 -7.02 7.72
C ASP A 123 -11.58 -6.35 8.97
N THR A 124 -12.55 -5.45 8.82
CA THR A 124 -13.27 -4.85 9.95
C THR A 124 -14.04 -5.91 10.75
N ILE A 125 -14.74 -6.81 10.08
CA ILE A 125 -15.43 -7.94 10.71
C ILE A 125 -14.42 -8.81 11.48
N ARG A 126 -13.26 -9.11 10.89
CA ARG A 126 -12.19 -9.88 11.54
C ARG A 126 -11.70 -9.19 12.82
N VAL A 127 -11.42 -7.89 12.78
CA VAL A 127 -10.96 -7.12 13.96
C VAL A 127 -12.03 -7.11 15.04
N VAL A 128 -13.30 -6.84 14.68
CA VAL A 128 -14.41 -6.80 15.64
C VAL A 128 -14.68 -8.16 16.26
N LEU A 129 -14.69 -9.23 15.46
CA LEU A 129 -14.84 -10.59 15.98
C LEU A 129 -13.66 -10.96 16.88
N ALA A 130 -12.41 -10.72 16.47
CA ALA A 130 -11.25 -11.01 17.30
C ALA A 130 -11.29 -10.22 18.62
N TYR A 131 -11.68 -8.94 18.57
CA TYR A 131 -11.88 -8.12 19.75
C TYR A 131 -12.97 -8.67 20.67
N GLN A 132 -14.11 -9.11 20.14
CA GLN A 132 -15.20 -9.68 20.95
C GLN A 132 -14.79 -10.98 21.64
N ASN A 133 -14.05 -11.85 20.94
CA ASN A 133 -13.67 -13.16 21.45
C ASN A 133 -12.44 -13.13 22.39
N CYS A 134 -11.53 -12.17 22.21
CA CYS A 134 -10.32 -12.07 23.03
C CYS A 134 -10.54 -11.18 24.26
N GLY A 135 -10.29 -11.75 25.44
CA GLY A 135 -10.36 -11.01 26.71
C GLY A 135 -9.10 -10.21 27.04
N SER A 136 -7.94 -10.64 26.55
CA SER A 136 -6.62 -10.03 26.78
C SER A 136 -5.72 -10.26 25.57
N ILE A 137 -4.73 -9.39 25.39
CA ILE A 137 -3.71 -9.51 24.34
C ILE A 137 -2.93 -10.83 24.42
N THR A 138 -2.71 -11.34 25.63
CA THR A 138 -1.96 -12.57 25.89
C THR A 138 -2.65 -13.84 25.37
N LYS A 139 -3.97 -13.77 25.15
CA LYS A 139 -4.78 -14.90 24.65
C LYS A 139 -4.93 -14.89 23.13
N VAL A 140 -4.39 -13.88 22.44
CA VAL A 140 -4.49 -13.82 20.98
C VAL A 140 -3.53 -14.83 20.38
N THR A 141 -4.09 -15.79 19.62
CA THR A 141 -3.29 -16.75 18.86
C THR A 141 -3.02 -16.17 17.49
N ALA A 142 -1.76 -15.80 17.22
CA ALA A 142 -1.38 -15.20 15.96
C ALA A 142 -1.36 -16.21 14.78
N LEU A 143 -1.75 -15.75 13.60
CA LEU A 143 -1.85 -16.54 12.38
C LEU A 143 -0.49 -16.73 11.71
N SER A 144 0.41 -15.76 11.84
CA SER A 144 1.80 -15.83 11.36
C SER A 144 2.81 -15.65 12.50
N GLU A 145 4.07 -16.04 12.27
CA GLU A 145 5.15 -15.78 13.24
C GLU A 145 5.46 -14.28 13.38
N GLU A 146 5.27 -13.52 12.30
CA GLU A 146 5.45 -12.06 12.28
C GLU A 146 4.35 -11.39 13.11
N GLU A 147 3.08 -11.77 12.91
CA GLU A 147 1.99 -11.30 13.75
C GLU A 147 2.18 -11.75 15.21
N ALA A 148 2.70 -12.96 15.44
CA ALA A 148 3.04 -13.42 16.79
C ALA A 148 4.12 -12.54 17.41
N ARG A 149 5.14 -12.15 16.64
CA ARG A 149 6.20 -11.25 17.09
C ARG A 149 5.66 -9.85 17.40
N ASP A 150 4.81 -9.30 16.54
CA ASP A 150 4.19 -7.98 16.71
C ASP A 150 3.22 -7.93 17.90
N MET A 151 2.48 -9.03 18.12
CA MET A 151 1.60 -9.19 19.28
C MET A 151 2.39 -9.43 20.57
N ARG A 152 3.54 -10.12 20.51
CA ARG A 152 4.46 -10.35 21.65
C ARG A 152 5.28 -9.12 22.03
N ALA A 153 5.53 -8.20 21.10
CA ALA A 153 6.03 -6.86 21.40
C ALA A 153 4.93 -6.03 22.09
N SER A 154 4.26 -6.62 23.09
CA SER A 154 2.92 -6.34 23.57
C SER A 154 2.74 -4.93 24.12
N THR A 155 3.83 -4.23 24.41
CA THR A 155 3.79 -2.88 24.97
C THR A 155 3.98 -1.79 23.93
N THR A 156 4.48 -2.08 22.71
CA THR A 156 4.81 -1.02 21.73
C THR A 156 3.83 -1.00 20.56
N LEU A 157 3.32 0.18 20.22
CA LEU A 157 2.53 0.47 19.01
C LEU A 157 3.37 1.36 18.09
N ASP A 158 3.52 0.94 16.83
CA ASP A 158 4.26 1.68 15.80
C ASP A 158 3.26 2.13 14.72
N PRO A 159 2.66 3.33 14.85
CA PRO A 159 1.65 3.81 13.91
C PRO A 159 2.28 4.09 12.54
N THR A 160 1.63 3.58 11.50
CA THR A 160 2.13 3.67 10.12
C THR A 160 1.44 4.74 9.28
N ASN A 161 0.26 5.19 9.71
CA ASN A 161 -0.53 6.24 9.06
C ASN A 161 -1.09 7.25 10.08
N VAL A 162 -1.60 8.38 9.57
CA VAL A 162 -2.17 9.47 10.37
C VAL A 162 -3.35 9.01 11.25
N TYR A 163 -4.10 7.99 10.84
CA TYR A 163 -5.25 7.48 11.59
C TYR A 163 -4.83 6.66 12.81
N GLU A 164 -3.79 5.84 12.65
CA GLU A 164 -3.15 5.04 13.72
C GLU A 164 -2.42 5.92 14.73
N ASP A 165 -1.90 7.06 14.31
CA ASP A 165 -1.17 7.99 15.15
C ASP A 165 -2.10 8.77 16.12
N LEU A 166 -2.24 8.25 17.34
CA LEU A 166 -3.01 8.89 18.42
C LEU A 166 -2.36 10.16 18.97
N THR A 167 -1.08 10.38 18.70
CA THR A 167 -0.32 11.55 19.16
C THR A 167 -0.71 12.81 18.39
N ARG A 168 -1.16 12.64 17.14
CA ARG A 168 -1.58 13.74 16.28
C ARG A 168 -2.90 14.36 16.73
N PRO A 169 -3.05 15.69 16.61
CA PRO A 169 -4.33 16.36 16.78
C PRO A 169 -5.41 15.76 15.88
N LYS A 170 -6.62 15.61 16.42
CA LYS A 170 -7.77 15.06 15.68
C LYS A 170 -8.11 15.87 14.43
N SER A 171 -7.88 17.19 14.46
CA SER A 171 -8.10 18.07 13.32
C SER A 171 -7.28 17.67 12.10
N ILE A 172 -6.03 17.21 12.29
CA ILE A 172 -5.17 16.75 11.19
C ILE A 172 -5.76 15.48 10.56
N ALA A 173 -6.15 14.49 11.37
CA ALA A 173 -6.74 13.25 10.87
C ALA A 173 -8.04 13.51 10.09
N VAL A 174 -8.90 14.42 10.56
CA VAL A 174 -10.13 14.81 9.86
C VAL A 174 -9.82 15.56 8.56
N MET A 175 -8.84 16.47 8.57
CA MET A 175 -8.44 17.21 7.36
C MET A 175 -7.91 16.25 6.29
N VAL A 176 -6.99 15.34 6.65
CA VAL A 176 -6.46 14.31 5.74
C VAL A 176 -7.58 13.43 5.19
N PHE A 177 -8.49 12.97 6.05
CA PHE A 177 -9.67 12.20 5.65
C PHE A 177 -10.55 12.93 4.62
N LEU A 178 -10.87 14.21 4.84
CA LEU A 178 -11.70 14.98 3.92
C LEU A 178 -11.01 15.17 2.57
N VAL A 179 -9.71 15.47 2.57
CA VAL A 179 -8.91 15.63 1.35
C VAL A 179 -8.82 14.32 0.57
N GLN A 180 -8.48 13.20 1.21
CA GLN A 180 -8.41 11.89 0.54
C GLN A 180 -9.78 11.45 0.02
N THR A 181 -10.85 11.59 0.82
CA THR A 181 -12.21 11.24 0.39
C THR A 181 -12.64 12.06 -0.82
N LEU A 182 -12.33 13.37 -0.84
CA LEU A 182 -12.61 14.22 -1.99
C LEU A 182 -11.82 13.77 -3.23
N LEU A 183 -10.51 13.56 -3.11
CA LEU A 183 -9.67 13.18 -4.25
C LEU A 183 -10.02 11.79 -4.80
N ILE A 184 -10.29 10.82 -3.91
CA ILE A 184 -10.80 9.50 -4.29
C ILE A 184 -12.15 9.66 -5.00
N GLY A 185 -13.08 10.45 -4.44
CA GLY A 185 -14.38 10.74 -5.05
C GLY A 185 -14.26 11.33 -6.45
N LEU A 186 -13.35 12.28 -6.67
CA LEU A 186 -13.07 12.86 -7.99
C LEU A 186 -12.51 11.83 -8.97
N VAL A 187 -11.59 10.97 -8.52
CA VAL A 187 -11.07 9.86 -9.34
C VAL A 187 -12.17 8.88 -9.71
N MET A 188 -13.08 8.59 -8.78
CA MET A 188 -14.21 7.69 -9.01
C MET A 188 -15.19 8.28 -10.02
N ASP A 189 -15.56 9.56 -9.86
CA ASP A 189 -16.45 10.26 -10.77
C ASP A 189 -15.85 10.36 -12.18
N ASP A 190 -14.59 10.81 -12.30
CA ASP A 190 -13.85 10.85 -13.58
C ASP A 190 -13.87 9.48 -14.29
N THR A 191 -13.62 8.40 -13.54
CA THR A 191 -13.63 7.03 -14.09
C THR A 191 -15.03 6.59 -14.50
N TYR A 192 -16.06 6.95 -13.74
CA TYR A 192 -17.45 6.58 -14.03
C TYR A 192 -18.02 7.32 -15.24
N GLN A 193 -17.69 8.61 -15.39
CA GLN A 193 -18.14 9.45 -16.50
C GLN A 193 -17.42 9.12 -17.83
N THR A 194 -16.17 8.63 -17.76
CA THR A 194 -15.36 8.31 -18.94
C THR A 194 -15.76 6.98 -19.59
N THR A 195 -16.96 6.94 -20.16
CA THR A 195 -17.49 5.77 -20.91
C THR A 195 -16.90 5.65 -22.33
N THR A 196 -16.49 6.79 -22.89
CA THR A 196 -15.86 6.91 -24.20
C THR A 196 -14.51 7.60 -24.10
N ARG A 197 -13.57 7.23 -24.97
CA ARG A 197 -12.24 7.86 -25.05
C ARG A 197 -11.95 8.38 -26.45
N THR A 198 -10.99 9.30 -26.55
CA THR A 198 -10.34 9.60 -27.82
C THR A 198 -9.55 8.36 -28.25
N CYS A 199 -9.96 7.80 -29.39
CA CYS A 199 -9.30 6.70 -30.06
C CYS A 199 -7.84 7.09 -30.38
N PHE A 200 -6.94 6.10 -30.52
CA PHE A 200 -5.53 6.35 -30.89
C PHE A 200 -5.34 6.95 -32.31
N ASN A 201 -6.40 7.02 -33.12
CA ASN A 201 -6.42 7.76 -34.39
C ASN A 201 -6.93 9.20 -34.24
N GLY A 202 -7.09 9.70 -33.01
CA GLY A 202 -7.58 11.04 -32.73
C GLY A 202 -9.10 11.24 -32.84
N LYS A 203 -9.87 10.21 -33.18
CA LYS A 203 -11.35 10.30 -33.20
C LYS A 203 -11.93 10.18 -31.80
N ASP A 204 -12.90 11.00 -31.45
CA ASP A 204 -13.62 10.88 -30.17
C ASP A 204 -14.72 9.81 -30.22
N GLY A 205 -15.15 9.35 -29.04
CA GLY A 205 -16.29 8.45 -28.91
C GLY A 205 -16.00 6.95 -28.97
N CYS A 206 -14.74 6.50 -28.93
CA CYS A 206 -14.44 5.07 -28.84
C CYS A 206 -14.92 4.52 -27.49
N ALA A 207 -15.86 3.57 -27.51
CA ALA A 207 -16.30 2.88 -26.31
C ALA A 207 -15.11 2.23 -25.57
N MET A 208 -15.01 2.47 -24.27
CA MET A 208 -13.93 1.93 -23.44
C MET A 208 -13.93 0.39 -23.49
N LEU A 209 -12.75 -0.25 -23.44
CA LEU A 209 -12.58 -1.73 -23.39
C LEU A 209 -13.09 -2.54 -24.61
N THR A 210 -13.54 -1.87 -25.68
CA THR A 210 -14.01 -2.53 -26.92
C THR A 210 -12.89 -2.85 -27.91
N SER A 211 -11.74 -2.19 -27.82
CA SER A 211 -10.58 -2.43 -28.68
C SER A 211 -9.53 -3.30 -27.98
N LEU A 212 -8.80 -4.10 -28.75
CA LEU A 212 -7.71 -4.95 -28.28
C LEU A 212 -6.66 -4.14 -27.53
N GLY A 213 -6.43 -2.91 -27.97
CA GLY A 213 -5.52 -2.00 -27.30
C GLY A 213 -5.97 -1.53 -25.91
N SER A 214 -7.23 -1.10 -25.73
CA SER A 214 -7.72 -0.80 -24.37
C SER A 214 -7.75 -2.05 -23.50
N TYR A 215 -8.11 -3.20 -24.06
CA TYR A 215 -8.08 -4.48 -23.35
C TYR A 215 -6.66 -4.81 -22.86
N THR A 216 -5.64 -4.63 -23.70
CA THR A 216 -4.24 -4.87 -23.35
C THR A 216 -3.75 -3.87 -22.28
N LEU A 217 -4.12 -2.59 -22.40
CA LEU A 217 -3.80 -1.57 -21.40
C LEU A 217 -4.50 -1.86 -20.06
N TYR A 218 -5.73 -2.36 -20.07
CA TYR A 218 -6.42 -2.80 -18.86
C TYR A 218 -5.62 -3.89 -18.14
N LEU A 219 -5.20 -4.92 -18.86
CA LEU A 219 -4.37 -6.00 -18.31
C LEU A 219 -3.03 -5.47 -17.79
N MET A 220 -2.39 -4.54 -18.49
CA MET A 220 -1.18 -3.87 -18.02
C MET A 220 -1.44 -3.12 -16.70
N GLY A 221 -2.55 -2.40 -16.58
CA GLY A 221 -2.97 -1.77 -15.33
C GLY A 221 -3.27 -2.78 -14.22
N THR A 222 -3.80 -3.97 -14.54
CA THR A 222 -3.94 -5.08 -13.58
C THR A 222 -2.58 -5.57 -13.07
N PHE A 223 -1.58 -5.65 -13.93
CA PHE A 223 -0.21 -5.96 -13.52
C PHE A 223 0.36 -4.88 -12.61
N MET A 224 0.17 -3.60 -12.94
CA MET A 224 0.58 -2.48 -12.08
C MET A 224 -0.10 -2.56 -10.71
N ALA A 225 -1.43 -2.78 -10.68
CA ALA A 225 -2.18 -2.98 -9.45
C ALA A 225 -1.66 -4.19 -8.65
N SER A 226 -1.26 -5.28 -9.33
CA SER A 226 -0.66 -6.46 -8.68
C SER A 226 0.68 -6.13 -8.04
N VAL A 227 1.50 -5.28 -8.67
CA VAL A 227 2.77 -4.81 -8.10
C VAL A 227 2.53 -3.94 -6.87
N PHE A 228 1.51 -3.09 -6.86
CA PHE A 228 1.14 -2.34 -5.65
C PHE A 228 0.63 -3.26 -4.54
N TYR A 229 -0.25 -4.21 -4.90
CA TYR A 229 -0.88 -5.12 -3.95
C TYR A 229 0.10 -6.15 -3.32
N VAL A 230 1.09 -6.62 -4.10
CA VAL A 230 2.03 -7.70 -3.70
C VAL A 230 3.46 -7.20 -3.49
N GLY A 231 3.74 -5.93 -3.79
CA GLY A 231 5.07 -5.35 -3.91
C GLY A 231 6.05 -5.71 -2.80
N PRO A 232 7.36 -5.83 -3.12
CA PRO A 232 8.34 -6.44 -2.24
C PRO A 232 8.59 -5.59 -1.00
N ARG A 233 8.06 -5.97 0.16
CA ARG A 233 8.40 -5.42 1.50
C ARG A 233 8.26 -3.90 1.67
N ASN A 234 7.86 -3.18 0.64
CA ASN A 234 7.37 -1.83 0.73
C ASN A 234 5.95 -1.98 1.17
N SER A 235 5.77 -1.91 2.48
CA SER A 235 4.71 -1.23 3.21
C SER A 235 3.36 -0.92 2.54
N TYR A 236 3.18 -0.74 1.23
CA TYR A 236 1.89 -0.52 0.55
C TYR A 236 0.82 -1.52 1.01
N GLY A 237 0.95 -2.81 0.66
CA GLY A 237 -0.03 -3.82 1.11
C GLY A 237 -0.06 -4.10 2.64
N GLN A 238 0.86 -3.53 3.44
CA GLN A 238 0.84 -3.65 4.92
C GLN A 238 0.30 -2.39 5.64
N LYS A 239 0.38 -1.21 5.00
CA LYS A 239 0.06 0.12 5.56
C LYS A 239 -1.39 0.52 5.33
N GLU A 240 -2.02 -0.08 4.32
CA GLU A 240 -3.40 0.24 3.94
C GLU A 240 -4.35 -0.08 5.11
N GLN A 241 -4.37 -1.32 5.59
CA GLN A 241 -5.12 -1.62 6.81
C GLN A 241 -4.27 -2.54 7.67
N ASN A 242 -3.91 -2.06 8.87
CA ASN A 242 -3.19 -2.86 9.85
C ASN A 242 -4.17 -3.41 10.90
N PRO A 243 -4.90 -4.52 10.61
CA PRO A 243 -5.87 -5.09 11.53
C PRO A 243 -5.21 -5.53 12.84
N THR A 244 -3.94 -5.91 12.81
CA THR A 244 -3.14 -6.26 13.98
C THR A 244 -2.94 -5.05 14.90
N PHE A 245 -2.57 -3.89 14.36
CA PHE A 245 -2.46 -2.64 15.12
C PHE A 245 -3.78 -2.30 15.80
N TRP A 246 -4.88 -2.29 15.04
CA TRP A 246 -6.20 -1.94 15.59
C TRP A 246 -6.68 -2.93 16.64
N LEU A 247 -6.53 -4.23 16.39
CA LEU A 247 -6.86 -5.27 17.37
C LEU A 247 -6.03 -5.10 18.65
N LYS A 248 -4.73 -4.88 18.52
CA LYS A 248 -3.82 -4.65 19.65
C LYS A 248 -4.24 -3.43 20.47
N LEU A 249 -4.47 -2.30 19.82
CA LEU A 249 -4.93 -1.07 20.47
C LEU A 249 -6.29 -1.27 21.18
N PHE A 250 -7.23 -1.95 20.54
CA PHE A 250 -8.52 -2.25 21.14
C PHE A 250 -8.39 -3.19 22.36
N LEU A 251 -7.57 -4.23 22.29
CA LEU A 251 -7.34 -5.14 23.41
C LEU A 251 -6.62 -4.44 24.57
N MET A 252 -5.64 -3.58 24.29
CA MET A 252 -5.02 -2.72 25.30
C MET A 252 -6.07 -1.84 25.99
N SER A 253 -7.00 -1.24 25.25
CA SER A 253 -8.07 -0.43 25.84
C SER A 253 -9.01 -1.21 26.78
N LYS A 254 -9.10 -2.54 26.64
CA LYS A 254 -9.88 -3.39 27.55
C LYS A 254 -9.23 -3.58 28.91
N GLU A 255 -7.90 -3.52 28.99
CA GLU A 255 -7.14 -3.90 30.19
C GLU A 255 -7.14 -2.81 31.29
N GLN A 256 -7.88 -1.71 31.12
CA GLN A 256 -8.25 -0.65 32.10
C GLN A 256 -7.13 0.07 32.89
N ALA A 257 -5.91 -0.46 32.94
CA ALA A 257 -4.79 0.04 33.74
C ALA A 257 -3.62 0.59 32.91
N SER A 258 -3.83 0.78 31.60
CA SER A 258 -2.76 1.16 30.69
C SER A 258 -2.75 2.66 30.40
N MET A 259 -1.63 3.31 30.72
CA MET A 259 -1.28 4.60 30.14
C MET A 259 -0.48 4.38 28.87
N LEU A 260 -0.84 5.09 27.81
CA LEU A 260 -0.07 5.14 26.59
C LEU A 260 0.89 6.31 26.68
N THR A 261 2.18 6.05 26.53
CA THR A 261 3.22 7.08 26.64
C THR A 261 4.02 7.16 25.36
N TRP A 262 4.40 8.37 24.96
CA TRP A 262 5.26 8.60 23.81
C TRP A 262 6.14 9.82 24.05
N ILE A 263 7.24 9.89 23.32
CA ILE A 263 8.15 11.04 23.32
C ILE A 263 7.86 11.81 22.05
N ASP A 264 7.50 13.08 22.17
CA ASP A 264 7.37 13.96 21.01
C ASP A 264 8.78 14.23 20.43
N PRO A 265 9.04 13.92 19.16
CA PRO A 265 10.36 14.08 18.56
C PRO A 265 10.78 15.55 18.40
N VAL A 266 9.84 16.50 18.42
CA VAL A 266 10.10 17.93 18.23
C VAL A 266 10.40 18.61 19.56
N THR A 267 9.62 18.32 20.59
CA THR A 267 9.76 18.95 21.91
C THR A 267 10.60 18.14 22.90
N GLU A 268 10.90 16.87 22.57
CA GLU A 268 11.54 15.89 23.45
C GLU A 268 10.78 15.65 24.77
N THR A 269 9.52 16.07 24.86
CA THR A 269 8.69 15.90 26.06
C THR A 269 7.96 14.57 26.05
N SER A 270 7.95 13.90 27.21
CA SER A 270 7.14 12.70 27.40
C SER A 270 5.67 13.09 27.62
N HIS A 271 4.79 12.52 26.80
CA HIS A 271 3.35 12.69 26.90
C HIS A 271 2.71 11.37 27.31
N THR A 272 1.65 11.46 28.09
CA THR A 272 0.89 10.31 28.57
C THR A 272 -0.60 10.51 28.31
N VAL A 273 -1.27 9.51 27.74
CA VAL A 273 -2.73 9.48 27.59
C VAL A 273 -3.28 8.22 28.21
N GLN A 274 -4.29 8.39 29.06
CA GLN A 274 -5.05 7.27 29.61
C GLN A 274 -5.97 6.69 28.54
N LEU A 275 -5.80 5.39 28.23
CA LEU A 275 -6.69 4.68 27.33
C LEU A 275 -7.97 4.30 28.06
N ARG A 276 -9.12 4.86 27.64
CA ARG A 276 -10.42 4.52 28.19
C ARG A 276 -10.99 3.30 27.47
N LYS A 277 -11.66 2.43 28.22
CA LYS A 277 -12.45 1.33 27.64
C LYS A 277 -13.51 1.93 26.72
N MET A 278 -13.61 1.42 25.49
CA MET A 278 -14.54 1.92 24.47
C MET A 278 -14.37 3.42 24.16
N ASP A 279 -13.12 3.91 24.10
CA ASP A 279 -12.88 5.28 23.68
C ASP A 279 -13.39 5.51 22.24
N TRP A 280 -14.47 6.29 22.11
CA TRP A 280 -15.09 6.62 20.83
C TRP A 280 -14.12 7.28 19.86
N ARG A 281 -13.06 7.92 20.35
CA ARG A 281 -12.03 8.57 19.52
C ARG A 281 -11.21 7.54 18.74
N ILE A 282 -10.91 6.40 19.37
CA ILE A 282 -10.19 5.28 18.74
C ILE A 282 -11.10 4.65 17.68
N TRP A 283 -12.37 4.41 18.02
CA TRP A 283 -13.37 3.90 17.08
C TRP A 283 -13.58 4.81 15.87
N LEU A 284 -13.62 6.13 16.09
CA LEU A 284 -13.70 7.09 14.99
C LEU A 284 -12.48 6.97 14.07
N ARG A 285 -11.26 7.00 14.62
CA ARG A 285 -10.02 6.87 13.82
C ARG A 285 -9.96 5.54 13.07
N PHE A 286 -10.36 4.44 13.70
CA PHE A 286 -10.50 3.14 13.05
C PHE A 286 -11.48 3.20 11.88
N THR A 287 -12.62 3.87 12.06
CA THR A 287 -13.63 4.04 10.99
C THR A 287 -13.10 4.88 9.84
N LEU A 288 -12.37 5.97 10.12
CA LEU A 288 -11.76 6.81 9.08
C LEU A 288 -10.71 6.02 8.29
N SER A 289 -9.82 5.29 8.97
CA SER A 289 -8.83 4.40 8.35
C SER A 289 -9.50 3.32 7.50
N TYR A 290 -10.57 2.69 8.01
CA TYR A 290 -11.32 1.70 7.25
C TYR A 290 -11.94 2.26 5.97
N ILE A 291 -12.53 3.45 6.02
CA ILE A 291 -13.16 4.07 4.84
C ILE A 291 -12.11 4.43 3.80
N VAL A 292 -11.04 5.11 4.18
CA VAL A 292 -10.05 5.61 3.21
C VAL A 292 -9.11 4.50 2.78
N ASN A 293 -8.48 3.83 3.73
CA ASN A 293 -7.41 2.89 3.43
C ASN A 293 -7.92 1.47 3.19
N GLY A 294 -9.10 1.13 3.72
CA GLY A 294 -9.79 -0.11 3.36
C GLY A 294 -10.54 0.05 2.04
N ILE A 295 -11.68 0.75 2.07
CA ILE A 295 -12.57 0.87 0.91
C ILE A 295 -11.93 1.69 -0.21
N GLY A 296 -11.48 2.91 0.11
CA GLY A 296 -10.97 3.87 -0.88
C GLY A 296 -9.77 3.32 -1.64
N PHE A 297 -8.76 2.83 -0.94
CA PHE A 297 -7.57 2.27 -1.55
C PHE A 297 -7.86 1.00 -2.39
N HIS A 298 -8.61 0.02 -1.85
CA HIS A 298 -8.99 -1.16 -2.65
C HIS A 298 -9.74 -0.76 -3.92
N PHE A 299 -10.58 0.29 -3.85
CA PHE A 299 -11.25 0.81 -5.01
C PHE A 299 -10.27 1.45 -6.01
N LEU A 300 -9.35 2.28 -5.53
CA LEU A 300 -8.30 2.89 -6.34
C LEU A 300 -7.48 1.83 -7.11
N LEU A 301 -7.09 0.73 -6.46
CA LEU A 301 -6.37 -0.37 -7.12
C LEU A 301 -7.13 -0.98 -8.30
N HIS A 302 -8.45 -1.14 -8.16
CA HIS A 302 -9.29 -1.73 -9.21
C HIS A 302 -9.75 -0.72 -10.26
N VAL A 303 -9.72 0.57 -9.95
CA VAL A 303 -9.93 1.68 -10.89
C VAL A 303 -8.69 1.92 -11.75
N LEU A 304 -7.48 1.71 -11.24
CA LEU A 304 -6.24 1.92 -11.98
C LEU A 304 -6.24 1.20 -13.36
N PRO A 305 -6.61 -0.09 -13.49
CA PRO A 305 -6.79 -0.76 -14.78
C PRO A 305 -7.72 -0.02 -15.75
N ILE A 306 -8.83 0.55 -15.23
CA ILE A 306 -9.79 1.31 -16.02
C ILE A 306 -9.12 2.61 -16.49
N GLN A 307 -8.54 3.40 -15.60
CA GLN A 307 -7.87 4.65 -15.97
C GLN A 307 -6.74 4.44 -16.98
N VAL A 308 -5.93 3.40 -16.80
CA VAL A 308 -4.85 3.03 -17.74
C VAL A 308 -5.42 2.64 -19.10
N ALA A 309 -6.52 1.88 -19.14
CA ALA A 309 -7.21 1.54 -20.38
C ALA A 309 -7.80 2.76 -21.11
N GLY A 310 -8.11 3.84 -20.37
CA GLY A 310 -8.58 5.11 -20.91
C GLY A 310 -7.49 5.95 -21.57
N GLN A 311 -6.21 5.69 -21.31
CA GLN A 311 -5.13 6.54 -21.81
C GLN A 311 -4.80 6.29 -23.29
N SER A 312 -4.49 7.39 -23.98
CA SER A 312 -4.00 7.40 -25.37
C SER A 312 -2.46 7.53 -25.46
N THR A 313 -1.77 7.76 -24.34
CA THR A 313 -0.32 7.93 -24.31
C THR A 313 0.32 7.16 -23.14
N ILE A 314 1.55 6.68 -23.33
CA ILE A 314 2.32 6.01 -22.27
C ILE A 314 2.60 6.98 -21.11
N ILE A 315 2.85 8.25 -21.42
CA ILE A 315 3.06 9.29 -20.42
C ILE A 315 1.80 9.46 -19.55
N GLY A 316 0.61 9.45 -20.15
CA GLY A 316 -0.65 9.48 -19.41
C GLY A 316 -0.83 8.27 -18.48
N VAL A 317 -0.41 7.08 -18.92
CA VAL A 317 -0.41 5.87 -18.06
C VAL A 317 0.49 6.07 -16.83
N VAL A 318 1.70 6.59 -17.02
CA VAL A 318 2.64 6.85 -15.93
C VAL A 318 2.09 7.90 -14.96
N PHE A 319 1.54 9.00 -15.47
CA PHE A 319 0.95 10.04 -14.61
C PHE A 319 -0.25 9.54 -13.81
N ARG A 320 -1.12 8.72 -14.41
CA ARG A 320 -2.24 8.10 -13.67
C ARG A 320 -1.73 7.15 -12.60
N ALA A 321 -0.76 6.28 -12.92
CA ALA A 321 -0.17 5.38 -11.94
C ALA A 321 0.48 6.14 -10.76
N ILE A 322 1.30 7.17 -11.04
CA ILE A 322 1.94 7.99 -10.00
C ILE A 322 0.92 8.76 -9.18
N GLY A 323 -0.10 9.35 -9.81
CA GLY A 323 -1.17 10.05 -9.11
C GLY A 323 -1.89 9.14 -8.13
N MET A 324 -2.14 7.88 -8.52
CA MET A 324 -2.78 6.88 -7.66
C MET A 324 -1.90 6.47 -6.47
N ILE A 325 -0.59 6.32 -6.67
CA ILE A 325 0.37 6.10 -5.58
C ILE A 325 0.33 7.28 -4.60
N TYR A 326 0.39 8.50 -5.11
CA TYR A 326 0.39 9.70 -4.25
C TYR A 326 -0.88 9.83 -3.42
N LEU A 327 -2.04 9.47 -3.97
CA LEU A 327 -3.30 9.45 -3.22
C LEU A 327 -3.29 8.41 -2.09
N ALA A 328 -2.72 7.23 -2.37
CA ALA A 328 -2.57 6.16 -1.39
C ALA A 328 -1.57 6.52 -0.28
N ASP A 329 -0.54 7.31 -0.59
CA ASP A 329 0.51 7.71 0.35
C ASP A 329 0.19 9.03 1.10
N LEU A 330 -0.99 9.63 0.90
CA LEU A 330 -1.27 10.95 1.49
C LEU A 330 -1.44 10.90 3.02
N ASP A 331 -1.89 9.77 3.57
CA ASP A 331 -1.96 9.52 5.01
C ASP A 331 -0.76 8.74 5.57
N ASP A 332 0.20 8.37 4.71
CA ASP A 332 1.44 7.75 5.13
C ASP A 332 2.28 8.75 5.90
N SER A 333 2.27 8.61 7.22
CA SER A 333 3.11 9.39 8.11
C SER A 333 3.54 8.48 9.24
N ALA A 334 4.86 8.26 9.36
CA ALA A 334 5.41 7.61 10.53
C ALA A 334 5.05 8.45 11.76
N GLY A 335 4.27 7.87 12.67
CA GLY A 335 3.93 8.52 13.92
C GLY A 335 4.99 8.23 14.98
N SER A 336 4.79 8.83 16.17
CA SER A 336 5.66 8.53 17.31
C SER A 336 5.37 7.13 17.85
N LYS A 337 6.41 6.38 18.20
CA LYS A 337 6.24 5.07 18.84
C LYS A 337 5.58 5.25 20.20
N MET A 338 4.48 4.53 20.41
CA MET A 338 3.70 4.63 21.64
C MET A 338 3.95 3.38 22.48
N THR A 339 4.23 3.55 23.77
CA THR A 339 4.52 2.47 24.71
C THR A 339 3.50 2.40 25.83
N LEU A 340 3.01 1.21 26.10
CA LEU A 340 2.06 0.90 27.15
C LEU A 340 2.82 0.80 28.47
N VAL A 341 2.45 1.64 29.43
CA VAL A 341 2.94 1.57 30.80
C VAL A 341 1.80 1.07 31.67
N SER A 342 1.96 -0.13 32.23
CA SER A 342 1.05 -0.64 33.24
C SER A 342 1.21 0.19 34.51
N LEU A 343 0.10 0.74 35.01
CA LEU A 343 0.03 1.28 36.36
C LEU A 343 0.13 0.10 37.32
N THR A 344 1.34 -0.41 37.55
CA THR A 344 1.58 -1.32 38.67
C THR A 344 1.35 -0.49 39.91
N THR A 345 0.17 -0.63 40.51
CA THR A 345 -0.13 -0.02 41.79
C THR A 345 0.90 -0.57 42.77
N THR A 346 1.96 0.20 43.03
CA THR A 346 2.88 -0.03 44.14
C THR A 346 2.08 0.23 45.42
N SER A 347 1.15 -0.69 45.71
CA SER A 347 0.42 -0.77 46.95
C SER A 347 1.47 -0.97 48.03
N GLY A 348 1.64 0.07 48.86
CA GLY A 348 2.74 0.21 49.79
C GLY A 348 3.03 -1.05 50.61
N GLN A 349 4.29 -1.46 50.59
CA GLN A 349 4.92 -2.05 51.76
C GLN A 349 5.42 -0.86 52.58
N GLY A 350 4.81 -0.67 53.75
CA GLY A 350 5.18 0.39 54.70
C GLY A 350 6.64 0.30 55.16
N PRO A 351 7.13 1.35 55.84
CA PRO A 351 8.55 1.56 56.08
C PRO A 351 9.08 0.53 57.07
N SER A 352 9.99 -0.33 56.64
CA SER A 352 10.96 -0.92 57.55
C SER A 352 12.16 0.02 57.59
N THR A 353 12.22 0.81 58.66
CA THR A 353 13.40 1.56 59.09
C THR A 353 14.58 0.60 59.19
N THR A 354 15.46 0.65 58.20
CA THR A 354 16.85 0.25 58.38
C THR A 354 17.67 1.34 57.71
N GLU A 355 18.30 2.17 58.54
CA GLU A 355 19.31 3.12 58.12
C GLU A 355 20.40 2.36 57.37
N GLY A 356 20.51 2.64 56.09
CA GLY A 356 21.53 2.12 55.21
C GLY A 356 21.56 3.01 53.99
N GLU A 357 22.54 3.91 53.95
CA GLU A 357 22.92 4.70 52.78
C GLU A 357 22.80 3.84 51.52
N THR A 358 21.83 4.18 50.68
CA THR A 358 21.74 3.64 49.33
C THR A 358 21.49 4.80 48.39
N GLU A 359 22.50 5.06 47.57
CA GLU A 359 22.48 5.97 46.45
C GLU A 359 21.18 5.83 45.66
N LEU A 360 20.45 6.93 45.56
CA LEU A 360 19.43 7.15 44.56
C LEU A 360 20.10 7.13 43.18
N VAL A 361 20.16 5.94 42.57
CA VAL A 361 20.43 5.77 41.15
C VAL A 361 19.16 6.23 40.41
N ASN A 362 19.08 7.53 40.19
CA ASN A 362 18.26 8.12 39.14
C ASN A 362 18.82 7.61 37.80
N GLY A 363 18.23 6.53 37.30
CA GLY A 363 18.43 6.05 35.94
C GLY A 363 17.83 7.01 34.91
N HIS A 364 18.40 8.21 34.82
CA HIS A 364 18.27 9.03 33.62
C HIS A 364 18.94 8.25 32.49
N TYR A 365 18.13 7.64 31.64
CA TYR A 365 18.54 7.21 30.31
C TYR A 365 18.78 8.47 29.47
N TYR A 366 19.87 9.20 29.76
CA TYR A 366 20.50 10.07 28.78
C TYR A 366 21.16 9.15 27.76
N GLY A 367 20.39 8.73 26.75
CA GLY A 367 20.99 8.35 25.49
C GLY A 367 21.87 9.52 25.06
N SER A 368 23.18 9.28 25.02
CA SER A 368 24.19 10.31 24.78
C SER A 368 23.77 11.16 23.58
N ARG A 369 23.52 12.45 23.84
CA ARG A 369 23.14 13.47 22.84
C ARG A 369 24.14 13.51 21.66
N ASP A 370 25.37 13.07 21.91
CA ASP A 370 26.45 12.96 20.94
C ASP A 370 26.24 11.85 19.89
N ASN A 371 25.40 10.84 20.17
CA ASN A 371 25.12 9.77 19.21
C ASN A 371 24.00 10.14 18.22
N ALA A 372 23.04 10.99 18.60
CA ALA A 372 21.95 11.38 17.72
C ALA A 372 22.43 12.31 16.60
N THR A 373 23.25 13.31 16.95
CA THR A 373 23.88 14.23 15.99
C THR A 373 24.84 13.49 15.05
N ALA A 374 25.65 12.57 15.57
CA ALA A 374 26.55 11.76 14.73
C ALA A 374 25.80 10.86 13.73
N ILE A 375 24.64 10.31 14.12
CA ILE A 375 23.79 9.52 13.21
C ILE A 375 23.15 10.42 12.15
N GLU A 376 22.76 11.64 12.50
CA GLU A 376 22.13 12.59 11.58
C GLU A 376 23.13 13.17 10.58
N GLU A 377 24.34 13.50 11.03
CA GLU A 377 25.47 13.87 10.17
C GLU A 377 25.86 12.73 9.21
N ALA A 378 25.90 11.48 9.70
CA ALA A 378 26.18 10.32 8.86
C ALA A 378 25.10 10.10 7.79
N LYS A 379 23.82 10.34 8.11
CA LYS A 379 22.73 10.29 7.12
C LYS A 379 22.86 11.39 6.09
N GLN A 380 23.18 12.62 6.51
CA GLN A 380 23.33 13.75 5.62
C GLN A 380 24.50 13.54 4.64
N GLN A 381 25.64 13.02 5.12
CA GLN A 381 26.78 12.67 4.27
C GLN A 381 26.44 11.61 3.21
N ILE A 382 25.58 10.63 3.52
CA ILE A 382 25.13 9.63 2.55
C ILE A 382 24.25 10.27 1.47
N ILE A 383 23.37 11.20 1.85
CA ILE A 383 22.49 11.91 0.92
C ILE A 383 23.32 12.80 -0.01
N ASP A 384 24.24 13.60 0.54
CA ASP A 384 25.07 14.52 -0.24
C ASP A 384 25.92 13.76 -1.26
N LYS A 385 26.51 12.63 -0.85
CA LYS A 385 27.28 11.75 -1.75
C LYS A 385 26.40 11.15 -2.86
N ALA A 386 25.18 10.73 -2.55
CA ALA A 386 24.25 10.21 -3.54
C ALA A 386 23.83 11.28 -4.56
N VAL A 387 23.60 12.52 -4.10
CA VAL A 387 23.29 13.66 -4.97
C VAL A 387 24.47 14.01 -5.87
N GLU A 388 25.69 13.97 -5.34
CA GLU A 388 26.91 14.23 -6.10
C GLU A 388 27.15 13.16 -7.19
N ASP A 389 26.95 11.87 -6.89
CA ASP A 389 27.03 10.77 -7.85
C ASP A 389 26.00 10.93 -8.98
N VAL A 390 24.75 11.31 -8.65
CA VAL A 390 23.70 11.56 -9.66
C VAL A 390 24.05 12.75 -10.54
N ARG A 391 24.55 13.84 -9.94
CA ARG A 391 25.00 15.03 -10.69
C ARG A 391 26.15 14.68 -11.63
N ALA A 392 27.11 13.88 -11.19
CA ALA A 392 28.24 13.43 -12.02
C ALA A 392 27.77 12.58 -13.21
N GLN A 393 26.85 11.63 -12.99
CA GLN A 393 26.28 10.82 -14.08
C GLN A 393 25.48 11.67 -15.08
N MET A 394 24.74 12.67 -14.59
CA MET A 394 23.97 13.57 -15.45
C MET A 394 24.88 14.47 -16.29
N GLN A 395 26.03 14.91 -15.75
CA GLN A 395 27.04 15.65 -16.52
C GLN A 395 27.69 14.80 -17.61
N VAL A 396 27.93 13.51 -17.38
CA VAL A 396 28.43 12.58 -18.41
C VAL A 396 27.41 12.43 -19.54
N LEU A 397 26.13 12.23 -19.20
CA LEU A 397 25.05 12.15 -20.19
C LEU A 397 24.88 13.45 -21.00
N MET A 398 25.03 14.61 -20.37
CA MET A 398 24.97 15.91 -21.04
C MET A 398 26.16 16.14 -21.99
N ARG A 399 27.36 15.67 -21.62
CA ARG A 399 28.56 15.73 -22.49
C ARG A 399 28.43 14.81 -23.70
N GLU A 400 27.83 13.63 -23.53
CA GLU A 400 27.57 12.71 -24.64
C GLU A 400 26.46 13.24 -25.58
N GLY A 401 25.51 14.02 -25.07
CA GLY A 401 24.45 14.65 -25.87
C GLY A 401 24.89 15.87 -26.69
N THR A 402 26.05 16.45 -26.41
CA THR A 402 26.58 17.65 -27.10
C THR A 402 27.78 17.35 -28.01
N GLY A 403 28.25 16.10 -28.04
CA GLY A 403 29.25 15.62 -28.99
C GLY A 403 28.65 15.56 -30.40
N GLY A 404 29.06 16.50 -31.25
CA GLY A 404 28.52 16.72 -32.60
C GLY A 404 28.39 15.46 -33.46
N MET A 405 27.31 15.43 -34.25
CA MET A 405 27.09 14.50 -35.34
C MET A 405 28.21 14.62 -36.38
N THR A 406 29.33 13.93 -36.19
CA THR A 406 30.21 13.55 -37.30
C THR A 406 29.72 12.23 -37.86
N ALA A 407 29.29 12.28 -39.10
CA ALA A 407 28.81 11.15 -39.89
C ALA A 407 29.81 9.98 -39.85
N MET A 408 29.33 8.79 -39.50
CA MET A 408 30.05 7.54 -39.74
C MET A 408 29.07 6.42 -40.15
N PRO A 409 29.58 5.43 -40.92
CA PRO A 409 28.82 4.74 -41.95
C PRO A 409 27.99 3.57 -41.42
N LEU A 410 26.93 3.26 -42.18
CA LEU A 410 26.06 2.10 -41.97
C LEU A 410 26.87 0.80 -41.88
N GLY A 411 26.64 0.05 -40.80
CA GLY A 411 26.98 -1.37 -40.76
C GLY A 411 27.62 -1.86 -39.48
N SER A 412 26.95 -1.74 -38.32
CA SER A 412 27.08 -2.76 -37.27
C SER A 412 25.95 -2.65 -36.24
N SER A 413 25.55 -3.83 -35.74
CA SER A 413 24.49 -4.08 -34.78
C SER A 413 24.53 -3.15 -33.55
N ARG A 414 23.52 -2.27 -33.41
CA ARG A 414 23.30 -1.46 -32.21
C ARG A 414 22.91 -2.36 -31.03
N ARG A 415 23.86 -2.60 -30.11
CA ARG A 415 23.56 -2.92 -28.71
C ARG A 415 22.98 -1.66 -28.06
N THR A 416 21.76 -1.77 -27.54
CA THR A 416 21.12 -0.74 -26.71
C THR A 416 21.94 -0.48 -25.43
N PRO A 417 22.15 0.79 -25.02
CA PRO A 417 22.88 1.10 -23.80
C PRO A 417 22.05 0.72 -22.55
N LYS A 418 22.79 0.32 -21.53
CA LYS A 418 22.38 -0.44 -20.34
C LYS A 418 21.46 0.34 -19.39
N LEU A 419 20.14 0.16 -19.50
CA LEU A 419 19.23 0.39 -18.35
C LEU A 419 19.52 -0.57 -17.19
N VAL A 420 20.14 -1.72 -17.49
CA VAL A 420 20.56 -2.77 -16.55
C VAL A 420 21.59 -2.26 -15.52
N ASN A 421 22.37 -1.22 -15.84
CA ASN A 421 23.40 -0.72 -14.91
C ASN A 421 22.82 0.09 -13.74
N ILE A 422 21.72 0.83 -13.95
CA ILE A 422 21.10 1.65 -12.89
C ILE A 422 20.40 0.75 -11.87
N THR A 423 19.67 -0.27 -12.33
CA THR A 423 19.01 -1.24 -11.45
C THR A 423 20.03 -2.06 -10.66
N ASN A 424 21.15 -2.45 -11.28
CA ASN A 424 22.23 -3.17 -10.58
C ASN A 424 22.98 -2.27 -9.59
N ALA A 425 23.15 -0.97 -9.89
CA ALA A 425 23.76 -0.03 -8.94
C ALA A 425 22.86 0.23 -7.72
N LEU A 426 21.54 0.36 -7.92
CA LEU A 426 20.56 0.48 -6.83
C LEU A 426 20.45 -0.80 -5.99
N LEU A 427 20.51 -1.98 -6.61
CA LEU A 427 20.54 -3.25 -5.90
C LEU A 427 21.86 -3.46 -5.13
N ALA A 428 22.99 -3.01 -5.67
CA ALA A 428 24.28 -3.06 -5.00
C ALA A 428 24.36 -2.10 -3.80
N SER A 429 23.81 -0.89 -3.90
CA SER A 429 23.78 0.06 -2.78
C SER A 429 22.86 -0.43 -1.65
N ALA A 430 21.70 -1.00 -1.99
CA ALA A 430 20.78 -1.61 -1.03
C ALA A 430 21.40 -2.84 -0.34
N ALA A 431 22.18 -3.66 -1.06
CA ALA A 431 22.90 -4.79 -0.48
C ALA A 431 24.05 -4.36 0.44
N ALA A 432 24.77 -3.28 0.10
CA ALA A 432 25.84 -2.71 0.93
C ALA A 432 25.29 -2.11 2.24
N ALA A 433 24.17 -1.38 2.18
CA ALA A 433 23.49 -0.86 3.37
C ALA A 433 23.01 -1.97 4.31
N LYS A 434 22.62 -3.13 3.76
CA LYS A 434 22.16 -4.29 4.54
C LYS A 434 23.30 -5.07 5.20
N ARG A 435 24.49 -5.13 4.58
CA ARG A 435 25.69 -5.72 5.21
C ARG A 435 26.16 -4.88 6.40
N LYS A 436 26.19 -3.56 6.27
CA LYS A 436 26.62 -2.66 7.35
C LYS A 436 25.73 -2.76 8.61
N LYS A 437 24.42 -2.95 8.41
CA LYS A 437 23.44 -3.15 9.49
C LYS A 437 23.57 -4.52 10.19
N ASN A 438 24.12 -5.52 9.52
CA ASN A 438 24.38 -6.83 10.12
C ASN A 438 25.71 -6.86 10.89
N ASP A 439 26.71 -6.09 10.47
CA ASP A 439 27.99 -5.99 11.17
C ASP A 439 27.88 -5.20 12.49
N GLU A 440 26.99 -4.21 12.56
CA GLU A 440 26.67 -3.45 13.80
C GLU A 440 25.88 -4.24 14.86
N ASN A 441 25.35 -5.42 14.52
CA ASN A 441 24.56 -6.27 15.43
C ASN A 441 25.34 -7.50 15.94
N SER A 442 26.67 -7.51 15.82
CA SER A 442 27.50 -8.54 16.44
C SER A 442 27.55 -8.33 17.96
N PRO A 443 27.23 -9.33 18.79
CA PRO A 443 27.27 -9.17 20.24
C PRO A 443 28.71 -8.95 20.70
N LEU A 444 28.92 -7.81 21.38
CA LEU A 444 30.08 -7.60 22.25
C LEU A 444 29.98 -8.61 23.39
N VAL A 445 30.89 -9.58 23.40
CA VAL A 445 31.11 -10.48 24.53
C VAL A 445 31.85 -9.67 25.60
N VAL A 446 31.13 -9.35 26.68
CA VAL A 446 31.67 -9.18 28.03
C VAL A 446 30.82 -10.05 28.95
#